data_AF-A0A957K5I5-F1
#
_entry.id   AF-A0A957K5I5-F1
#
_cell.length_a   1.000
_cell.length_b   1.000
_cell.length_c   1.000
_cell.angle_alpha   90.00
_cell.angle_beta   90.00
_cell.angle_gamma   90.00
#
_symmetry.space_group_name_H-M   'P 1'
#
loop_
_entity.id
_entity.type
_entity.pdbx_description
1 polymer ?
#
loop_
_entity_poly.entity_id
_entity_poly.type
_entity_poly.pdbx_seq_one_letter_code
_entity_poly.pdbx_strand_id
1 'polypeptide(L)'
;MALPAPRLDDRHFQDIVDEAKKRIPHYCEEWTDHNVSDPGVTLIELFAWMTDMILYRLNQVPDRHYIKFMEMLGIRLREPVPARAPVTFWLSAPQETKALIPAGTEVASTQTENE
;
A
#
# COMPACT_ATOMS: atom_id res chain seq x y z
N MET A 1 10.21 -0.86 14.68
CA MET A 1 10.42 -0.45 13.28
C MET A 1 10.16 -1.68 12.43
N ALA A 2 9.12 -1.67 11.59
CA ALA A 2 8.83 -2.82 10.71
C ALA A 2 9.92 -2.88 9.63
N LEU A 3 10.43 -4.07 9.33
CA LEU A 3 11.33 -4.26 8.21
C LEU A 3 10.55 -4.01 6.91
N PRO A 4 11.09 -3.25 5.94
CA PRO A 4 10.41 -3.05 4.67
C PRO A 4 10.23 -4.39 3.98
N ALA A 5 9.07 -4.58 3.34
CA ALA A 5 8.81 -5.79 2.57
C ALA A 5 9.84 -5.92 1.44
N PRO A 6 10.51 -7.09 1.32
CA PRO A 6 11.50 -7.29 0.27
C PRO A 6 10.81 -7.33 -1.09
N ARG A 7 11.42 -6.70 -2.10
CA ARG A 7 11.08 -6.96 -3.50
C ARG A 7 11.64 -8.34 -3.86
N LEU A 8 10.76 -9.27 -4.23
CA LEU A 8 11.12 -10.64 -4.60
C LEU A 8 11.84 -10.70 -5.95
N ASP A 9 11.46 -9.81 -6.86
CA ASP A 9 12.12 -9.58 -8.15
C ASP A 9 12.09 -8.08 -8.41
N ASP A 10 13.26 -7.49 -8.67
CA ASP A 10 13.46 -6.06 -8.85
C ASP A 10 13.55 -5.63 -10.32
N ARG A 11 13.48 -6.58 -11.26
CA ARG A 11 13.48 -6.29 -12.70
C ARG A 11 12.28 -5.46 -13.11
N HIS A 12 12.53 -4.51 -13.98
CA HIS A 12 11.54 -3.68 -14.65
C HIS A 12 11.48 -4.03 -16.14
N PHE A 13 10.45 -3.52 -16.83
CA PHE A 13 10.26 -3.69 -18.28
C PHE A 13 11.56 -3.65 -19.10
N GLN A 14 12.37 -2.61 -18.93
CA GLN A 14 13.59 -2.44 -19.73
C GLN A 14 14.63 -3.51 -19.45
N ASP A 15 14.77 -3.93 -18.19
CA ASP A 15 15.70 -5.01 -17.81
C ASP A 15 15.33 -6.31 -18.53
N ILE A 16 14.01 -6.59 -18.64
CA ILE A 16 13.48 -7.77 -19.31
C ILE A 16 13.69 -7.70 -20.83
N VAL A 17 13.46 -6.53 -21.44
CA VAL A 17 13.73 -6.30 -22.88
C VAL A 17 15.22 -6.48 -23.18
N ASP A 18 16.09 -5.89 -22.37
CA ASP A 18 17.54 -5.96 -22.56
C ASP A 18 18.05 -7.39 -22.36
N GLU A 19 17.54 -8.10 -21.36
CA GLU A 19 17.86 -9.51 -21.13
C GLU A 19 17.40 -10.39 -22.30
N ALA A 20 16.20 -10.17 -22.83
CA ALA A 20 15.69 -10.90 -23.98
C ALA A 20 16.53 -10.63 -25.24
N LYS A 21 16.87 -9.35 -25.51
CA LYS A 21 17.73 -8.97 -26.65
C LYS A 21 19.12 -9.59 -26.57
N LYS A 22 19.73 -9.63 -25.38
CA LYS A 22 21.03 -10.30 -25.16
C LYS A 22 21.00 -11.80 -25.44
N ARG A 23 19.83 -12.44 -25.37
CA ARG A 23 19.65 -13.87 -25.63
C ARG A 23 19.39 -14.18 -27.12
N ILE A 24 19.01 -13.20 -27.95
CA ILE A 24 18.72 -13.42 -29.38
C ILE A 24 19.87 -14.13 -30.10
N PRO A 25 21.16 -13.72 -29.98
CA PRO A 25 22.25 -14.37 -30.69
C PRO A 25 22.46 -15.84 -30.31
N HIS A 26 21.95 -16.27 -29.16
CA HIS A 26 22.08 -17.66 -28.70
C HIS A 26 20.94 -18.56 -29.19
N TYR A 27 19.72 -18.02 -29.29
CA TYR A 27 18.53 -18.82 -29.64
C TYR A 27 18.08 -18.66 -31.08
N CYS A 28 18.38 -17.52 -31.70
CA CYS A 28 17.87 -17.13 -33.01
C CYS A 28 18.97 -16.43 -33.81
N GLU A 29 20.03 -17.17 -34.17
CA GLU A 29 21.16 -16.64 -34.95
C GLU A 29 20.73 -16.04 -36.31
N GLU A 30 19.66 -16.56 -36.91
CA GLU A 30 19.09 -16.08 -38.18
C GLU A 30 18.40 -14.71 -38.05
N TRP A 31 18.02 -14.31 -36.83
CA TRP A 31 17.33 -13.05 -36.59
C TRP A 31 18.35 -11.93 -36.39
N THR A 32 18.59 -11.17 -37.45
CA THR A 32 19.64 -10.14 -37.50
C THR A 32 19.12 -8.70 -37.39
N ASP A 33 17.83 -8.46 -37.60
CA ASP A 33 17.22 -7.14 -37.50
C ASP A 33 16.65 -6.91 -36.09
N HIS A 34 17.35 -6.09 -35.29
CA HIS A 34 16.94 -5.77 -33.91
C HIS A 34 16.49 -4.31 -33.75
N ASN A 35 16.07 -3.68 -34.85
CA ASN A 35 15.54 -2.32 -34.83
C ASN A 35 14.21 -2.24 -34.08
N VAL A 36 13.85 -1.05 -33.59
CA VAL A 36 12.57 -0.82 -32.89
C VAL A 36 11.35 -1.10 -33.79
N SER A 37 11.52 -0.99 -35.11
CA SER A 37 10.46 -1.28 -36.08
C SER A 37 10.29 -2.78 -36.38
N ASP A 38 11.16 -3.65 -35.86
CA ASP A 38 11.07 -5.08 -36.08
C ASP A 38 9.88 -5.68 -35.30
N PRO A 39 8.98 -6.43 -35.95
CA PRO A 39 7.84 -7.05 -35.29
C PRO A 39 8.22 -8.05 -34.17
N GLY A 40 9.38 -8.71 -34.28
CA GLY A 40 9.90 -9.58 -33.23
C GLY A 40 10.31 -8.79 -31.99
N VAL A 41 10.90 -7.61 -32.16
CA VAL A 41 11.16 -6.68 -31.05
C VAL A 41 9.86 -6.21 -30.40
N THR A 42 8.82 -5.93 -31.18
CA THR A 42 7.49 -5.61 -30.63
C THR A 42 6.91 -6.75 -29.78
N LEU A 43 7.12 -8.01 -30.19
CA LEU A 43 6.71 -9.17 -29.38
C LEU A 43 7.50 -9.26 -28.08
N ILE A 44 8.82 -9.03 -28.12
CA ILE A 44 9.65 -8.96 -26.91
C ILE A 44 9.09 -7.92 -25.94
N GLU A 45 8.78 -6.71 -26.43
CA GLU A 45 8.21 -5.64 -25.63
C GLU A 45 6.85 -6.03 -25.04
N LEU A 46 5.96 -6.65 -25.82
CA LEU A 46 4.67 -7.13 -25.33
C LEU A 46 4.83 -8.14 -24.17
N PHE A 47 5.71 -9.12 -24.32
CA PHE A 47 5.96 -10.12 -23.28
C PHE A 47 6.69 -9.54 -22.07
N ALA A 48 7.60 -8.58 -22.29
CA ALA A 48 8.25 -7.84 -21.21
C ALA A 48 7.24 -7.07 -20.38
N TRP A 49 6.28 -6.39 -21.03
CA TRP A 49 5.19 -5.69 -20.35
C TRP A 49 4.29 -6.63 -19.54
N MET A 50 3.88 -7.76 -20.14
CA MET A 50 3.11 -8.79 -19.41
C MET A 50 3.86 -9.31 -18.19
N THR A 51 5.18 -9.52 -18.32
CA THR A 51 6.03 -10.02 -17.25
C THR A 51 6.18 -8.98 -16.15
N ASP A 52 6.41 -7.71 -16.49
CA ASP A 52 6.48 -6.58 -15.55
C ASP A 52 5.19 -6.48 -14.70
N MET A 53 4.01 -6.67 -15.32
CA MET A 53 2.74 -6.75 -14.58
C MET A 53 2.65 -7.94 -13.62
N ILE A 54 3.25 -9.08 -13.96
CA ILE A 54 3.32 -10.26 -13.08
C ILE A 54 4.27 -9.98 -11.92
N LEU A 55 5.45 -9.40 -12.18
CA LEU A 55 6.43 -9.03 -11.15
C LEU A 55 5.84 -8.02 -10.16
N TYR A 56 5.06 -7.05 -10.65
CA TYR A 56 4.31 -6.14 -9.79
C TYR A 56 3.40 -6.88 -8.81
N ARG A 57 2.63 -7.88 -9.27
CA ARG A 57 1.75 -8.69 -8.40
C ARG A 57 2.54 -9.59 -7.45
N LEU A 58 3.64 -10.17 -7.91
CA LEU A 58 4.53 -11.00 -7.09
C LEU A 58 5.08 -10.20 -5.91
N ASN A 59 5.45 -8.94 -6.14
CA ASN A 59 5.98 -8.06 -5.09
C ASN A 59 4.93 -7.63 -4.04
N GLN A 60 3.64 -7.93 -4.22
CA GLN A 60 2.60 -7.73 -3.20
C GLN A 60 2.42 -8.95 -2.27
N VAL A 61 3.03 -10.09 -2.61
CA VAL A 61 2.90 -11.34 -1.85
C VAL A 61 3.51 -11.25 -0.45
N PRO A 62 4.68 -10.63 -0.23
CA PRO A 62 5.27 -10.51 1.11
C PRO A 62 4.35 -9.81 2.12
N ASP A 63 3.71 -8.70 1.74
CA ASP A 63 2.77 -7.98 2.61
C ASP A 63 1.55 -8.82 2.96
N ARG A 64 1.00 -9.54 1.98
CA ARG A 64 -0.12 -10.46 2.21
C ARG A 64 0.25 -11.60 3.15
N HIS A 65 1.46 -12.15 3.01
CA HIS A 65 1.97 -13.17 3.92
C HIS A 65 2.15 -12.63 5.33
N TYR A 66 2.71 -11.43 5.49
CA TYR A 66 2.86 -10.79 6.79
C TYR A 66 1.52 -10.68 7.54
N ILE A 67 0.49 -10.13 6.89
CA ILE A 67 -0.86 -10.06 7.46
C ILE A 67 -1.38 -11.45 7.81
N LYS A 68 -1.20 -12.42 6.91
CA LYS A 68 -1.73 -13.78 7.14
C LYS A 68 -1.04 -14.47 8.31
N PHE A 69 0.26 -14.29 8.47
CA PHE A 69 1.00 -14.82 9.61
C PHE A 69 0.56 -14.16 10.93
N MET A 70 0.30 -12.85 10.93
CA MET A 70 -0.28 -12.16 12.09
C MET A 70 -1.63 -12.76 12.50
N GLU A 71 -2.53 -12.98 11.53
CA GLU A 71 -3.82 -13.62 11.78
C GLU A 71 -3.66 -15.04 12.35
N MET A 72 -2.73 -15.83 11.81
CA MET A 72 -2.44 -17.19 12.29
C MET A 72 -1.91 -17.22 13.72
N LEU A 73 -1.14 -16.20 14.12
CA LEU A 73 -0.68 -16.00 15.50
C LEU A 73 -1.80 -15.48 16.43
N GLY A 74 -3.01 -15.26 15.92
CA GLY A 74 -4.14 -14.71 16.67
C GLY A 74 -4.04 -13.21 16.92
N ILE A 75 -3.09 -12.51 16.27
CA ILE A 75 -2.97 -11.06 16.35
C ILE A 75 -4.11 -10.45 15.54
N ARG A 76 -4.87 -9.54 16.16
CA ARG A 76 -5.94 -8.79 15.51
C ARG A 76 -5.67 -7.30 15.64
N LEU A 77 -6.14 -6.54 14.66
CA LEU A 77 -6.22 -5.09 14.78
C LEU A 77 -7.07 -4.74 16.01
N ARG A 78 -6.58 -3.81 16.82
CA ARG A 78 -7.37 -3.27 17.93
C ARG A 78 -8.56 -2.52 17.35
N GLU A 79 -9.72 -2.75 17.93
CA GLU A 79 -10.92 -2.01 17.58
C GLU A 79 -10.72 -0.51 17.87
N PRO A 80 -11.40 0.38 17.12
CA PRO A 80 -11.42 1.80 17.45
C PRO A 80 -11.91 1.98 18.90
N VAL A 81 -11.11 2.67 19.72
CA VAL A 81 -11.47 2.97 21.11
C VAL A 81 -11.91 4.43 21.18
N PRO A 82 -13.08 4.74 21.76
CA PRO A 82 -13.52 6.12 21.94
C PRO A 82 -12.48 6.93 22.74
N ALA A 83 -12.14 8.11 22.23
CA ALA A 83 -11.27 9.04 22.94
C ALA A 83 -11.93 9.48 24.26
N ARG A 84 -11.10 9.68 25.29
CA ARG A 84 -11.54 10.23 26.58
C ARG A 84 -10.74 11.49 26.87
N ALA A 85 -11.44 12.56 27.18
CA ALA A 85 -10.84 13.83 27.56
C ALA A 85 -11.57 14.42 28.77
N PRO A 86 -10.85 15.06 29.71
CA PRO A 86 -11.49 15.84 30.76
C PRO A 86 -12.14 17.10 30.17
N VAL A 87 -13.32 17.45 30.68
CA VAL A 87 -14.07 18.65 30.26
C VAL A 87 -14.38 19.48 31.49
N THR A 88 -14.18 20.80 31.37
CA THR A 88 -14.46 21.76 32.45
C THR A 88 -15.61 22.66 32.03
N PHE A 89 -16.60 22.80 32.90
CA PHE A 89 -17.74 23.70 32.70
C PHE A 89 -17.55 24.94 33.57
N TRP A 90 -17.73 26.11 32.97
CA TRP A 90 -17.71 27.39 33.66
C TRP A 90 -19.12 27.97 33.67
N LEU A 91 -19.53 28.51 34.83
CA LEU A 91 -20.79 29.26 34.91
C LEU A 91 -20.63 30.58 34.17
N SER A 92 -21.58 30.92 33.30
CA SER A 92 -21.62 32.20 32.60
C SER A 92 -21.98 33.37 33.53
N ALA A 93 -22.67 33.10 34.63
CA ALA A 93 -23.04 34.06 35.66
C ALA A 93 -23.22 33.37 37.03
N PRO A 94 -23.14 34.10 38.15
CA PRO A 94 -23.44 33.57 39.48
C PRO A 94 -24.85 32.97 39.54
N GLN A 95 -24.98 31.77 40.12
CA GLN A 95 -26.25 31.08 40.34
C GLN A 95 -26.46 30.89 41.85
N GLU A 96 -27.66 31.15 42.34
CA GLU A 96 -28.01 30.89 43.75
C GLU A 96 -28.21 29.41 44.06
N THR A 97 -28.50 28.60 43.03
CA THR A 97 -28.69 27.15 43.12
C THR A 97 -27.54 26.40 42.45
N LYS A 98 -27.27 25.17 42.92
CA LYS A 98 -26.24 24.31 42.31
C LYS A 98 -26.69 23.88 40.91
N ALA A 99 -25.87 24.15 39.90
CA ALA A 99 -26.08 23.61 38.56
C ALA A 99 -25.73 22.11 38.54
N LEU A 100 -26.70 21.26 38.20
CA LEU A 100 -26.51 19.82 38.02
C LEU A 100 -26.18 19.53 36.56
N ILE A 101 -25.08 18.82 36.32
CA ILE A 101 -24.71 18.30 34.99
C ILE A 101 -24.89 16.77 35.03
N PRO A 102 -25.93 16.23 34.37
CA PRO A 102 -26.19 14.78 34.37
C PRO A 102 -25.08 13.97 33.69
N ALA A 103 -24.95 12.70 34.07
CA ALA A 103 -24.16 11.76 33.28
C ALA A 103 -24.77 11.62 31.87
N GLY A 104 -23.91 11.61 30.85
CA GLY A 104 -24.35 11.57 29.45
C GLY A 104 -24.64 12.94 28.83
N THR A 105 -24.31 14.05 29.50
CA THR A 105 -24.30 15.37 28.83
C THR A 105 -23.37 15.34 27.62
N GLU A 106 -23.94 15.61 26.44
CA GLU A 106 -23.21 15.63 25.18
C GLU A 106 -22.38 16.90 25.07
N VAL A 107 -21.13 16.75 24.64
CA VAL A 107 -20.20 17.84 24.34
C VAL A 107 -19.54 17.55 23.01
N ALA A 108 -19.25 18.59 22.26
CA ALA A 108 -18.59 18.48 20.96
C ALA A 108 -17.44 19.50 20.89
N SER A 109 -16.35 19.11 20.25
CA SER A 109 -15.39 20.07 19.70
C SER A 109 -15.94 20.63 18.39
N THR A 110 -15.38 21.74 17.92
CA THR A 110 -15.56 22.15 16.52
C THR A 110 -15.18 20.99 15.59
N GLN A 111 -16.04 20.69 14.63
CA GLN A 111 -15.83 19.64 13.65
C GLN A 111 -14.66 20.06 12.75
N THR A 112 -13.56 19.30 12.78
CA THR A 112 -12.48 19.44 11.80
C THR A 112 -12.81 18.54 10.62
N GLU A 113 -13.31 19.13 9.52
CA GLU A 113 -13.53 18.42 8.24
C GLU A 113 -12.23 18.16 7.45
N ASN A 114 -11.07 18.56 7.96
CA ASN A 114 -9.79 18.52 7.23
C ASN A 114 -8.71 17.69 7.94
N GLU A 115 -8.98 16.41 8.21
CA GLU A 115 -7.92 15.41 8.45
C GLU A 115 -8.17 14.15 7.62
#